data_AF-A0A6I5PAN7-F1
#
_entry.id   AF-A0A6I5PAN7-F1
#
_cell.length_a   1.000
_cell.length_b   1.000
_cell.length_c   1.000
_cell.angle_alpha   90.00
_cell.angle_beta   90.00
_cell.angle_gamma   90.00
#
_symmetry.space_group_name_H-M   'P 1'
#
loop_
_entity.id
_entity.type
_entity.pdbx_description
1 polymer ?
#
loop_
_entity_poly.entity_id
_entity_poly.type
_entity_poly.pdbx_seq_one_letter_code
_entity_poly.pdbx_strand_id
1 'polypeptide(L)'
;MTVGTFRPDLGLRQKGETLTGPDWDDMAQTMGKALSNALGLLRQDFCKVVVLSNAQTGLAWAIGRYFDRTNNIDLFGYDRFGNVVTNQGQERFAPLPGGNPNRAKLIDGELSKNQPEIALGIGNMDYMQDARQAVSALPLLWIETGKISSSQEAMELVKDIVASCRHLYREHSVREINLFWATANHVALLAAANLTAQHASPKIKYMEREHANARYVHLPMPGEF
;
A
#
# COMPACT_ATOMS: atom_id res chain seq x y z
N MET A 1 16.37 -19.38 10.95
CA MET A 1 15.80 -18.15 10.36
C MET A 1 15.54 -18.44 8.89
N THR A 2 14.28 -18.52 8.48
CA THR A 2 13.92 -18.70 7.07
C THR A 2 13.89 -17.33 6.40
N VAL A 3 14.64 -17.17 5.31
CA VAL A 3 14.69 -15.94 4.52
C VAL A 3 13.98 -16.19 3.19
N GLY A 4 12.81 -15.59 3.01
CA GLY A 4 12.13 -15.56 1.72
C GLY A 4 12.61 -14.36 0.90
N THR A 5 13.16 -14.59 -0.29
CA THR A 5 13.56 -13.51 -1.20
C THR A 5 12.68 -13.51 -2.43
N PHE A 6 11.97 -12.41 -2.66
CA PHE A 6 11.12 -12.22 -3.83
C PHE A 6 11.76 -11.18 -4.78
N ARG A 7 12.14 -11.62 -5.99
CA ARG A 7 12.95 -10.86 -6.96
C ARG A 7 12.23 -10.71 -8.31
N PRO A 8 11.29 -9.76 -8.46
CA PRO A 8 10.58 -9.63 -9.73
C PRO A 8 11.47 -9.07 -10.86
N ASP A 9 12.27 -8.02 -10.63
CA ASP A 9 13.42 -7.56 -11.46
C ASP A 9 14.01 -6.27 -10.81
N LEU A 10 15.26 -5.89 -11.13
CA LEU A 10 15.87 -4.57 -10.83
C LEU A 10 16.06 -3.69 -12.08
N GLY A 11 15.67 -4.15 -13.28
CA GLY A 11 15.73 -3.40 -14.55
C GLY A 11 14.80 -2.17 -14.64
N LEU A 12 14.94 -1.36 -15.69
CA LEU A 12 14.03 -0.24 -15.95
C LEU A 12 12.66 -0.75 -16.41
N ARG A 13 11.58 -0.34 -15.73
CA ARG A 13 10.20 -0.66 -16.12
C ARG A 13 9.90 -0.13 -17.53
N GLN A 14 9.45 -0.99 -18.44
CA GLN A 14 8.91 -0.57 -19.73
C GLN A 14 7.49 -0.02 -19.57
N LYS A 15 7.11 0.94 -20.41
CA LYS A 15 5.81 1.63 -20.30
C LYS A 15 4.59 0.69 -20.36
N GLY A 16 4.72 -0.51 -20.94
CA GLY A 16 3.67 -1.52 -21.06
C GLY A 16 3.63 -2.58 -19.94
N GLU A 17 4.51 -2.52 -18.94
CA GLU A 17 4.65 -3.59 -17.91
C GLU A 17 3.74 -3.34 -16.70
N THR A 18 2.44 -3.21 -16.92
CA THR A 18 1.45 -3.26 -15.83
C THR A 18 0.58 -4.47 -16.02
N LEU A 19 0.67 -5.44 -15.12
CA LEU A 19 -0.23 -6.59 -15.14
C LEU A 19 -1.58 -6.14 -14.59
N THR A 20 -2.66 -6.44 -15.31
CA THR A 20 -4.02 -6.06 -14.93
C THR A 20 -4.99 -7.19 -15.28
N GLY A 21 -6.21 -7.13 -14.75
CA GLY A 21 -7.26 -8.11 -15.08
C GLY A 21 -6.84 -9.55 -14.78
N PRO A 22 -7.15 -10.52 -15.66
CA PRO A 22 -6.86 -11.94 -15.42
C PRO A 22 -5.39 -12.27 -15.15
N ASP A 23 -4.45 -11.57 -15.81
CA ASP A 23 -3.01 -11.80 -15.62
C ASP A 23 -2.56 -11.36 -14.22
N TRP A 24 -3.17 -10.29 -13.70
CA TRP A 24 -2.95 -9.86 -12.32
C TRP A 24 -3.53 -10.88 -11.32
N ASP A 25 -4.75 -11.36 -11.57
CA ASP A 25 -5.43 -12.32 -10.69
C ASP A 25 -4.63 -13.63 -10.58
N ASP A 26 -4.17 -14.18 -11.71
CA ASP A 26 -3.33 -15.39 -11.74
C ASP A 26 -2.01 -15.19 -11.00
N MET A 27 -1.35 -14.05 -11.23
CA MET A 27 -0.11 -13.69 -10.55
C MET A 27 -0.32 -13.58 -9.03
N ALA A 28 -1.36 -12.86 -8.59
CA ALA A 28 -1.66 -12.64 -7.19
C ALA A 28 -2.01 -13.95 -6.46
N GLN A 29 -2.78 -14.84 -7.11
CA GLN A 29 -3.10 -16.17 -6.60
C GLN A 29 -1.86 -17.06 -6.51
N THR A 30 -1.05 -17.09 -7.57
CA THR A 30 0.20 -17.87 -7.62
C THR A 30 1.17 -17.40 -6.55
N MET A 31 1.33 -16.09 -6.38
CA MET A 31 2.13 -15.48 -5.33
C MET A 31 1.63 -15.91 -3.95
N GLY A 32 0.33 -15.76 -3.65
CA GLY A 32 -0.24 -16.16 -2.36
C GLY A 32 0.00 -17.62 -2.03
N LYS A 33 -0.17 -18.52 -3.01
CA LYS A 33 0.11 -19.95 -2.86
C LYS A 33 1.60 -20.22 -2.62
N ALA A 34 2.48 -19.57 -3.36
CA ALA A 34 3.93 -19.73 -3.20
C ALA A 34 4.40 -19.25 -1.82
N LEU A 35 3.92 -18.10 -1.35
CA LEU A 35 4.22 -17.57 -0.02
C LEU A 35 3.69 -18.48 1.09
N SER A 36 2.46 -18.99 0.94
CA SER A 36 1.86 -19.96 1.86
C SER A 36 2.69 -21.25 1.94
N ASN A 37 3.10 -21.79 0.80
CA ASN A 37 3.92 -23.01 0.75
C ASN A 37 5.32 -22.80 1.34
N ALA A 38 5.94 -21.66 1.08
CA ALA A 38 7.32 -21.40 1.50
C ALA A 38 7.44 -21.10 3.00
N LEU A 39 6.42 -20.47 3.59
CA LEU A 39 6.51 -19.91 4.93
C LEU A 39 5.45 -20.45 5.91
N GLY A 40 4.44 -21.17 5.44
CA GLY A 40 3.39 -21.75 6.28
C GLY A 40 2.47 -20.71 6.92
N LEU A 41 1.78 -21.12 8.00
CA LEU A 41 0.92 -20.24 8.81
C LEU A 41 1.77 -19.50 9.85
N LEU A 42 2.38 -18.38 9.44
CA LEU A 42 3.39 -17.57 10.16
C LEU A 42 2.89 -16.82 11.42
N ARG A 43 2.06 -17.45 12.25
CA ARG A 43 1.58 -16.81 13.48
C ARG A 43 2.58 -16.86 14.64
N GLN A 44 3.60 -17.72 14.60
CA GLN A 44 4.51 -17.91 15.74
C GLN A 44 5.99 -17.78 15.39
N ASP A 45 6.44 -18.21 14.20
CA ASP A 45 7.85 -18.13 13.82
C ASP A 45 8.20 -16.78 13.20
N PHE A 46 9.27 -16.16 13.72
CA PHE A 46 9.83 -14.94 13.16
C PHE A 46 10.44 -15.21 11.78
N CYS A 47 9.98 -14.48 10.76
CA CYS A 47 10.49 -14.58 9.40
C CYS A 47 10.94 -13.21 8.87
N LYS A 48 12.00 -13.23 8.05
CA LYS A 48 12.46 -12.08 7.28
C LYS A 48 12.06 -12.27 5.83
N VAL A 49 11.32 -11.31 5.28
CA VAL A 49 10.93 -11.28 3.87
C VAL A 49 11.58 -10.10 3.18
N VAL A 50 12.29 -10.38 2.09
CA VAL A 50 12.96 -9.37 1.26
C VAL A 50 12.21 -9.20 -0.05
N VAL A 51 11.78 -7.98 -0.33
CA VAL A 51 11.01 -7.60 -1.51
C VAL A 51 11.80 -6.58 -2.32
N LEU A 52 12.22 -6.96 -3.53
CA LEU A 52 12.80 -6.00 -4.48
C LEU A 52 11.66 -5.27 -5.18
N SER A 53 11.49 -3.98 -4.86
CA SER A 53 10.27 -3.23 -5.17
C SER A 53 10.37 -2.42 -6.47
N ASN A 54 11.24 -2.80 -7.41
CA ASN A 54 11.34 -2.10 -8.69
C ASN A 54 10.29 -2.55 -9.73
N ALA A 55 9.52 -3.60 -9.40
CA ALA A 55 8.32 -4.01 -10.14
C ALA A 55 7.12 -3.08 -9.87
N GLN A 56 5.97 -3.36 -10.50
CA GLN A 56 4.70 -2.67 -10.29
C GLN A 56 4.34 -2.50 -8.80
N THR A 57 3.81 -1.33 -8.42
CA THR A 57 3.54 -0.98 -7.01
C THR A 57 2.52 -1.92 -6.37
N GLY A 58 1.53 -2.37 -7.13
CA GLY A 58 0.55 -3.36 -6.70
C GLY A 58 1.19 -4.64 -6.15
N LEU A 59 2.33 -5.09 -6.68
CA LEU A 59 3.00 -6.31 -6.22
C LEU A 59 3.56 -6.14 -4.80
N ALA A 60 4.21 -5.00 -4.54
CA ALA A 60 4.68 -4.65 -3.20
C ALA A 60 3.50 -4.53 -2.23
N TRP A 61 2.40 -3.92 -2.67
CA TRP A 61 1.17 -3.82 -1.89
C TRP A 61 0.57 -5.19 -1.56
N ALA A 62 0.44 -6.09 -2.54
CA ALA A 62 -0.13 -7.42 -2.37
C ALA A 62 0.70 -8.26 -1.36
N ILE A 63 2.02 -8.19 -1.42
CA ILE A 63 2.90 -8.84 -0.44
C ILE A 63 2.70 -8.25 0.96
N GLY A 64 2.59 -6.92 1.07
CA GLY A 64 2.35 -6.26 2.34
C GLY A 64 1.01 -6.64 2.96
N ARG A 65 -0.06 -6.73 2.16
CA ARG A 65 -1.38 -7.20 2.60
C ARG A 65 -1.34 -8.66 3.06
N TYR A 66 -0.55 -9.51 2.40
CA TYR A 66 -0.37 -10.91 2.79
C TYR A 66 0.35 -11.04 4.14
N PHE A 67 1.36 -10.19 4.39
CA PHE A 67 2.14 -10.15 5.63
C PHE A 67 1.77 -8.95 6.52
N ASP A 68 0.50 -8.88 6.88
CA ASP A 68 -0.03 -7.78 7.65
C ASP A 68 0.38 -7.82 9.13
N ARG A 69 -0.05 -6.83 9.92
CA ARG A 69 0.30 -6.70 11.35
C ARG A 69 -0.06 -7.91 12.22
N THR A 70 -0.83 -8.87 11.71
CA THR A 70 -1.18 -10.13 12.38
C THR A 70 -0.15 -11.23 12.19
N ASN A 71 0.93 -10.97 11.43
CA ASN A 71 2.06 -11.86 11.25
C ASN A 71 3.31 -11.32 11.97
N ASN A 72 4.12 -12.24 12.53
CA ASN A 72 5.39 -11.93 13.18
C ASN A 72 6.54 -11.84 12.16
N ILE A 73 6.51 -10.84 11.29
CA ILE A 73 7.40 -10.75 10.12
C ILE A 73 8.02 -9.38 9.98
N ASP A 74 9.32 -9.39 9.71
CA ASP A 74 10.07 -8.23 9.25
C ASP A 74 10.11 -8.21 7.72
N LEU A 75 9.50 -7.19 7.15
CA LEU A 75 9.50 -6.84 5.74
C LEU A 75 10.66 -5.90 5.44
N PHE A 76 11.42 -6.20 4.40
CA PHE A 76 12.50 -5.36 3.88
C PHE A 76 12.19 -5.06 2.41
N GLY A 77 11.79 -3.82 2.13
CA GLY A 77 11.56 -3.31 0.78
C GLY A 77 12.79 -2.60 0.26
N TYR A 78 13.33 -3.05 -0.87
CA TYR A 78 14.47 -2.43 -1.53
C TYR A 78 14.04 -1.65 -2.77
N ASP A 79 14.61 -0.46 -2.96
CA ASP A 79 14.53 0.27 -4.22
C ASP A 79 15.59 -0.20 -5.23
N ARG A 80 15.54 0.36 -6.44
CA ARG A 80 16.49 0.04 -7.52
C ARG A 80 17.94 0.44 -7.22
N PHE A 81 18.15 1.33 -6.26
CA PHE A 81 19.46 1.81 -5.84
C PHE A 81 20.00 1.04 -4.62
N GLY A 82 19.25 0.06 -4.11
CA GLY A 82 19.60 -0.72 -2.93
C GLY A 82 19.25 -0.04 -1.60
N ASN A 83 18.54 1.09 -1.63
CA ASN A 83 18.03 1.70 -0.39
C ASN A 83 16.94 0.80 0.18
N VAL A 84 16.94 0.66 1.51
CA VAL A 84 16.05 -0.25 2.22
C VAL A 84 15.10 0.51 3.14
N VAL A 85 13.83 0.13 3.08
CA VAL A 85 12.84 0.45 4.11
C VAL A 85 12.40 -0.83 4.80
N THR A 86 12.22 -0.77 6.11
CA THR A 86 11.81 -1.93 6.89
C THR A 86 10.93 -1.56 8.07
N ASN A 87 10.09 -2.50 8.49
CA ASN A 87 9.36 -2.47 9.76
C ASN A 87 10.10 -3.24 10.88
N GLN A 88 11.37 -3.56 10.72
CA GLN A 88 12.15 -4.26 11.74
C GLN A 88 12.03 -3.58 13.11
N GLY A 89 11.77 -4.38 14.15
CA GLY A 89 11.62 -3.90 15.52
C GLY A 89 10.29 -3.19 15.80
N GLN A 90 9.37 -3.15 14.84
CA GLN A 90 8.03 -2.66 15.05
C GLN A 90 7.22 -3.65 15.89
N GLU A 91 6.52 -3.14 16.91
CA GLU A 91 5.52 -3.94 17.63
C GLU A 91 4.45 -4.47 16.66
N ARG A 92 4.16 -5.77 16.74
CA ARG A 92 3.17 -6.49 15.91
C ARG A 92 1.94 -6.86 16.76
N PHE A 93 0.88 -7.33 16.12
CA PHE A 93 -0.36 -7.78 16.78
C PHE A 93 -1.15 -6.69 17.54
N ALA A 94 -0.80 -5.42 17.36
CA ALA A 94 -1.51 -4.26 17.87
C ALA A 94 -1.70 -3.22 16.75
N PRO A 95 -2.66 -2.29 16.83
CA PRO A 95 -2.74 -1.17 15.88
C PRO A 95 -1.44 -0.35 15.84
N LEU A 96 -1.05 0.15 14.67
CA LEU A 96 0.11 1.04 14.56
C LEU A 96 -0.15 2.35 15.34
N PRO A 97 0.67 2.71 16.35
CA PRO A 97 0.48 3.95 17.10
C PRO A 97 1.09 5.17 16.41
N GLY A 98 0.62 6.35 16.81
CA GLY A 98 1.12 7.64 16.35
C GLY A 98 0.59 8.08 14.98
N GLY A 99 1.30 9.02 14.36
CA GLY A 99 0.91 9.65 13.09
C GLY A 99 -0.03 10.84 13.26
N ASN A 100 -0.09 11.68 12.24
CA ASN A 100 -0.96 12.84 12.17
C ASN A 100 -2.28 12.47 11.46
N PRO A 101 -3.43 12.46 12.17
CA PRO A 101 -4.73 12.14 11.57
C PRO A 101 -5.20 13.15 10.52
N ASN A 102 -4.62 14.35 10.53
CA ASN A 102 -4.95 15.45 9.62
C ASN A 102 -3.91 15.61 8.50
N ARG A 103 -3.07 14.59 8.26
CA ARG A 103 -2.06 14.63 7.19
C ARG A 103 -2.73 14.65 5.83
N ALA A 104 -3.79 13.86 5.63
CA ALA A 104 -4.58 13.90 4.42
C ALA A 104 -5.32 15.23 4.30
N LYS A 105 -5.08 15.98 3.23
CA LYS A 105 -5.74 17.26 2.95
C LYS A 105 -6.79 17.08 1.87
N LEU A 106 -7.99 17.62 2.08
CA LEU A 106 -9.02 17.69 1.05
C LEU A 106 -8.54 18.63 -0.05
N ILE A 107 -8.44 18.11 -1.27
CA ILE A 107 -8.02 18.85 -2.46
C ILE A 107 -9.24 19.24 -3.31
N ASP A 108 -10.23 18.36 -3.38
CA ASP A 108 -11.40 18.55 -4.22
C ASP A 108 -12.64 17.84 -3.66
N GLY A 109 -13.81 18.44 -3.88
CA GLY A 109 -15.11 18.00 -3.36
C GLY A 109 -15.39 18.47 -1.92
N GLU A 110 -16.39 17.85 -1.29
CA GLU A 110 -16.81 18.13 0.09
C GLU A 110 -16.77 16.85 0.93
N LEU A 111 -16.29 16.95 2.16
CA LEU A 111 -16.21 15.81 3.08
C LEU A 111 -17.34 15.86 4.10
N SER A 112 -18.33 14.97 3.96
CA SER A 112 -19.46 14.86 4.89
C SER A 112 -19.16 13.95 6.10
N LYS A 113 -20.00 13.96 7.14
CA LYS A 113 -19.90 13.03 8.29
C LYS A 113 -20.29 11.59 7.95
N ASN A 114 -21.03 11.39 6.86
CA ASN A 114 -21.51 10.09 6.39
C ASN A 114 -21.02 9.87 4.96
N GLN A 115 -19.70 9.89 4.79
CA GLN A 115 -19.04 9.72 3.50
C GLN A 115 -18.61 8.26 3.36
N PRO A 116 -19.39 7.36 2.73
CA PRO A 116 -19.07 5.93 2.71
C PRO A 116 -17.79 5.61 1.92
N GLU A 117 -17.48 6.42 0.92
CA GLU A 117 -16.39 6.21 -0.02
C GLU A 117 -15.67 7.53 -0.32
N ILE A 118 -14.34 7.49 -0.36
CA ILE A 118 -13.49 8.62 -0.76
C ILE A 118 -12.34 8.15 -1.65
N ALA A 119 -11.65 9.12 -2.27
CA ALA A 119 -10.37 8.90 -2.91
C ALA A 119 -9.24 9.49 -2.06
N LEU A 120 -8.15 8.74 -1.93
CA LEU A 120 -6.95 9.18 -1.22
C LEU A 120 -5.73 8.96 -2.13
N GLY A 121 -5.02 10.04 -2.45
CA GLY A 121 -3.73 9.94 -3.13
C GLY A 121 -2.56 10.11 -2.18
N ILE A 122 -1.50 9.33 -2.41
CA ILE A 122 -0.24 9.38 -1.66
C ILE A 122 0.90 9.61 -2.65
N GLY A 123 1.54 10.78 -2.61
CA GLY A 123 2.69 11.03 -3.49
C GLY A 123 2.83 12.47 -3.95
N ASN A 124 3.51 12.64 -5.09
CA ASN A 124 3.65 13.93 -5.74
C ASN A 124 2.30 14.38 -6.35
N MET A 125 1.92 15.63 -6.10
CA MET A 125 0.72 16.28 -6.62
C MET A 125 0.61 16.29 -8.16
N ASP A 126 1.72 16.13 -8.89
CA ASP A 126 1.71 16.00 -10.37
C ASP A 126 0.81 14.86 -10.87
N TYR A 127 0.52 13.88 -10.01
CA TYR A 127 -0.31 12.71 -10.33
C TYR A 127 -1.78 12.89 -9.92
N MET A 128 -2.12 14.03 -9.32
CA MET A 128 -3.45 14.30 -8.77
C MET A 128 -4.51 14.36 -9.87
N GLN A 129 -4.19 14.94 -11.04
CA GLN A 129 -5.15 15.04 -12.15
C GLN A 129 -5.57 13.67 -12.67
N ASP A 130 -4.62 12.74 -12.86
CA ASP A 130 -4.90 11.37 -13.29
C ASP A 130 -5.79 10.64 -12.27
N ALA A 131 -5.49 10.80 -10.97
CA ALA A 131 -6.30 10.23 -9.90
C ALA A 131 -7.70 10.83 -9.90
N ARG A 132 -7.81 12.15 -10.13
CA ARG A 132 -9.09 12.84 -10.18
C ARG A 132 -9.96 12.35 -11.32
N GLN A 133 -9.38 12.17 -12.51
CA GLN A 133 -10.08 11.65 -13.69
C GLN A 133 -10.62 10.24 -13.46
N ALA A 134 -9.90 9.41 -12.70
CA ALA A 134 -10.35 8.05 -12.38
C ALA A 134 -11.56 8.00 -11.43
N VAL A 135 -11.77 9.04 -10.61
CA VAL A 135 -12.83 9.11 -9.59
C VAL A 135 -13.47 10.50 -9.52
N SER A 136 -14.08 10.97 -10.61
CA SER A 136 -14.57 12.36 -10.71
C SER A 136 -15.64 12.74 -9.67
N ALA A 137 -16.38 11.78 -9.11
CA ALA A 137 -17.49 12.02 -8.20
C ALA A 137 -17.13 11.94 -6.69
N LEU A 138 -15.94 11.46 -6.34
CA LEU A 138 -15.56 11.25 -4.94
C LEU A 138 -14.78 12.44 -4.37
N PRO A 139 -14.94 12.78 -3.07
CA PRO A 139 -14.01 13.69 -2.41
C PRO A 139 -12.58 13.16 -2.52
N LEU A 140 -11.65 14.01 -2.95
CA LEU A 140 -10.25 13.66 -3.11
C LEU A 140 -9.43 14.27 -1.99
N LEU A 141 -8.82 13.39 -1.21
CA LEU A 141 -7.81 13.75 -0.23
C LEU A 141 -6.43 13.40 -0.75
N TRP A 142 -5.41 14.14 -0.31
CA TRP A 142 -4.03 13.90 -0.70
C TRP A 142 -3.08 13.99 0.49
N ILE A 143 -2.12 13.07 0.53
CA ILE A 143 -0.93 13.15 1.39
C ILE A 143 0.26 13.39 0.48
N GLU A 144 0.75 14.63 0.48
CA GLU A 144 1.94 14.98 -0.28
C GLU A 144 3.18 14.41 0.40
N THR A 145 4.04 13.79 -0.43
CA THR A 145 5.29 13.18 0.00
C THR A 145 6.47 13.81 -0.72
N GLY A 146 7.51 14.15 0.04
CA GLY A 146 8.81 14.49 -0.53
C GLY A 146 9.63 13.24 -0.91
N LYS A 147 10.92 13.45 -1.14
CA LYS A 147 11.88 12.35 -1.29
C LYS A 147 12.01 11.60 0.03
N ILE A 148 11.85 10.27 -0.02
CA ILE A 148 12.03 9.38 1.12
C ILE A 148 13.43 8.78 1.03
N SER A 149 14.24 9.01 2.06
CA SER A 149 15.66 8.64 2.10
C SER A 149 16.00 7.69 3.24
N SER A 150 15.05 7.40 4.14
CA SER A 150 15.28 6.49 5.27
C SER A 150 14.05 5.64 5.63
N SER A 151 14.29 4.53 6.34
CA SER A 151 13.22 3.72 6.94
C SER A 151 12.38 4.52 7.94
N GLN A 152 12.97 5.48 8.65
CA GLN A 152 12.26 6.32 9.61
C GLN A 152 11.24 7.22 8.90
N GLU A 153 11.67 7.96 7.86
CA GLU A 153 10.79 8.82 7.06
C GLU A 153 9.65 8.01 6.42
N ALA A 154 9.98 6.82 5.88
CA ALA A 154 8.98 5.91 5.33
C ALA A 154 7.94 5.50 6.39
N MET A 155 8.38 5.16 7.60
CA MET A 155 7.48 4.74 8.68
C MET A 155 6.69 5.89 9.28
N GLU A 156 7.23 7.12 9.32
CA GLU A 156 6.47 8.31 9.70
C GLU A 156 5.34 8.57 8.71
N LEU A 157 5.61 8.47 7.41
CA LEU A 157 4.56 8.54 6.38
C LEU A 157 3.52 7.43 6.55
N VAL A 158 3.93 6.18 6.79
CA VAL A 158 3.00 5.06 7.01
C VAL A 158 2.12 5.31 8.25
N LYS A 159 2.67 5.85 9.33
CA LYS A 159 1.90 6.23 10.52
C LYS A 159 0.87 7.31 10.19
N ASP A 160 1.26 8.33 9.43
CA ASP A 160 0.35 9.40 9.00
C ASP A 160 -0.79 8.88 8.11
N ILE A 161 -0.48 7.96 7.19
CA ILE A 161 -1.49 7.31 6.34
C ILE A 161 -2.48 6.53 7.20
N VAL A 162 -1.99 5.69 8.11
CA VAL A 162 -2.85 4.88 9.00
C VAL A 162 -3.69 5.76 9.92
N ALA A 163 -3.10 6.80 10.51
CA ALA A 163 -3.82 7.76 11.35
C ALA A 163 -4.92 8.47 10.57
N SER A 164 -4.63 8.94 9.35
CA SER A 164 -5.60 9.61 8.48
C SER A 164 -6.74 8.67 8.08
N CYS A 165 -6.44 7.43 7.69
CA CYS A 165 -7.47 6.45 7.34
C CYS A 165 -8.38 6.11 8.53
N ARG A 166 -7.82 5.97 9.74
CA ARG A 166 -8.60 5.72 10.96
C ARG A 166 -9.45 6.91 11.36
N HIS A 167 -8.95 8.13 11.17
CA HIS A 167 -9.71 9.36 11.40
C HIS A 167 -10.91 9.44 10.45
N LEU A 168 -10.69 9.22 9.14
CA LEU A 168 -11.75 9.17 8.14
C LEU A 168 -12.80 8.09 8.46
N TYR A 169 -12.38 6.90 8.88
CA TYR A 169 -13.29 5.82 9.29
C TYR A 169 -14.19 6.21 10.48
N ARG A 170 -13.63 6.92 11.46
CA ARG A 170 -14.31 7.23 12.73
C ARG A 170 -15.17 8.48 12.65
N GLU A 171 -14.64 9.57 12.08
CA GLU A 171 -15.27 10.88 12.09
C GLU A 171 -16.18 11.12 10.87
N HIS A 172 -15.90 10.42 9.77
CA HIS A 172 -16.60 10.59 8.49
C HIS A 172 -17.32 9.33 8.01
N SER A 173 -17.32 8.27 8.83
CA SER A 173 -17.94 6.97 8.50
C SER A 173 -17.45 6.36 7.17
N VAL A 174 -16.22 6.68 6.77
CA VAL A 174 -15.62 6.12 5.55
C VAL A 174 -15.45 4.62 5.70
N ARG A 175 -15.99 3.85 4.76
CA ARG A 175 -15.93 2.39 4.71
C ARG A 175 -15.03 1.88 3.59
N GLU A 176 -14.88 2.64 2.51
CA GLU A 176 -13.97 2.32 1.41
C GLU A 176 -13.11 3.53 1.00
N ILE A 177 -11.84 3.27 0.70
CA ILE A 177 -10.89 4.26 0.18
C ILE A 177 -10.34 3.75 -1.15
N ASN A 178 -10.56 4.52 -2.22
CA ASN A 178 -9.86 4.34 -3.50
C ASN A 178 -8.46 4.96 -3.33
N LEU A 179 -7.44 4.11 -3.17
CA LEU A 179 -6.09 4.55 -2.86
C LEU A 179 -5.23 4.64 -4.12
N PHE A 180 -4.76 5.85 -4.41
CA PHE A 180 -3.87 6.16 -5.53
C PHE A 180 -2.44 6.29 -5.03
N TRP A 181 -1.53 5.51 -5.58
CA TRP A 181 -0.14 5.49 -5.16
C TRP A 181 0.77 6.15 -6.19
N ALA A 182 1.44 7.23 -5.78
CA ALA A 182 2.35 8.03 -6.62
C ALA A 182 3.66 8.33 -5.89
N THR A 183 4.10 7.42 -5.01
CA THR A 183 5.35 7.50 -4.27
C THR A 183 6.11 6.17 -4.35
N ALA A 184 7.21 6.05 -3.63
CA ALA A 184 8.10 4.90 -3.69
C ALA A 184 7.41 3.55 -3.41
N ASN A 185 7.65 2.56 -4.28
CA ASN A 185 7.02 1.23 -4.25
C ASN A 185 7.32 0.46 -2.97
N HIS A 186 8.55 0.58 -2.47
CA HIS A 186 8.97 -0.08 -1.23
C HIS A 186 8.24 0.47 0.00
N VAL A 187 7.69 1.69 -0.06
CA VAL A 187 6.83 2.23 1.01
C VAL A 187 5.41 1.68 0.91
N ALA A 188 4.93 1.34 -0.30
CA ALA A 188 3.62 0.71 -0.51
C ALA A 188 3.53 -0.64 0.25
N LEU A 189 4.64 -1.39 0.25
CA LEU A 189 4.79 -2.63 1.04
C LEU A 189 4.47 -2.41 2.52
N LEU A 190 5.11 -1.40 3.12
CA LEU A 190 4.93 -1.11 4.55
C LEU A 190 3.55 -0.51 4.83
N ALA A 191 3.02 0.34 3.95
CA ALA A 191 1.67 0.89 4.07
C ALA A 191 0.62 -0.23 4.06
N ALA A 192 0.69 -1.13 3.08
CA ALA A 192 -0.20 -2.27 2.94
C ALA A 192 -0.18 -3.20 4.17
N ALA A 193 1.01 -3.46 4.71
CA ALA A 193 1.16 -4.30 5.90
C ALA A 193 0.52 -3.68 7.15
N ASN A 194 0.40 -2.34 7.21
CA ASN A 194 -0.12 -1.63 8.37
C ASN A 194 -1.59 -1.20 8.25
N LEU A 195 -2.13 -1.09 7.03
CA LEU A 195 -3.54 -0.85 6.75
C LEU A 195 -4.31 -2.17 6.76
N THR A 196 -4.75 -2.58 7.96
CA THR A 196 -5.44 -3.85 8.18
C THR A 196 -6.88 -3.62 8.62
N ALA A 197 -7.81 -4.43 8.10
CA ALA A 197 -9.23 -4.37 8.47
C ALA A 197 -9.44 -4.65 9.97
N GLN A 198 -8.63 -5.53 10.56
CA GLN A 198 -8.71 -5.92 11.98
C GLN A 198 -8.45 -4.77 12.96
N HIS A 199 -7.83 -3.67 12.49
CA HIS A 199 -7.54 -2.51 13.32
C HIS A 199 -8.45 -1.31 13.00
N ALA A 200 -9.68 -1.59 12.55
CA ALA A 200 -10.71 -0.61 12.22
C ALA A 200 -10.25 0.42 11.18
N SER A 201 -9.71 -0.08 10.07
CA SER A 201 -9.39 0.69 8.88
C SER A 201 -10.48 0.49 7.82
N PRO A 202 -10.78 1.49 6.97
CA PRO A 202 -11.63 1.29 5.79
C PRO A 202 -11.08 0.17 4.91
N LYS A 203 -11.97 -0.44 4.10
CA LYS A 203 -11.54 -1.25 2.97
C LYS A 203 -10.71 -0.38 2.04
N ILE A 204 -9.56 -0.88 1.60
CA ILE A 204 -8.74 -0.20 0.63
C ILE A 204 -9.01 -0.84 -0.73
N LYS A 205 -9.27 -0.02 -1.73
CA LYS A 205 -9.36 -0.39 -3.14
C LYS A 205 -8.14 0.21 -3.84
N TYR A 206 -7.17 -0.63 -4.16
CA TYR A 206 -5.86 -0.16 -4.62
C TYR A 206 -5.88 0.18 -6.12
N MET A 207 -5.46 1.40 -6.46
CA MET A 207 -5.43 1.91 -7.81
C MET A 207 -3.97 2.01 -8.29
N GLU A 208 -3.59 1.19 -9.27
CA GLU A 208 -2.29 1.22 -9.93
C GLU A 208 -2.34 2.16 -11.14
N ARG A 209 -1.28 2.94 -11.35
CA ARG A 209 -1.14 3.74 -12.57
C ARG A 209 -0.65 2.85 -13.72
N GLU A 210 -1.50 2.65 -14.71
CA GLU A 210 -1.12 2.07 -15.99
C GLU A 210 -0.41 3.13 -16.83
N HIS A 211 0.93 3.09 -16.84
CA HIS A 211 1.76 4.11 -17.50
C HIS A 211 1.55 4.21 -19.01
N ALA A 212 1.15 3.13 -19.69
CA ALA A 212 0.94 3.11 -21.14
C ALA A 212 -0.17 4.07 -21.58
N ASN A 213 -1.27 4.11 -20.82
CA ASN A 213 -2.47 4.87 -21.15
C ASN A 213 -2.72 6.04 -20.19
N ALA A 214 -1.77 6.34 -19.30
CA ALA A 214 -1.86 7.41 -18.30
C ALA A 214 -3.16 7.38 -17.49
N ARG A 215 -3.62 6.19 -17.09
CA ARG A 215 -4.85 6.01 -16.31
C ARG A 215 -4.60 5.17 -15.07
N TYR A 216 -5.49 5.29 -14.10
CA TYR A 216 -5.51 4.38 -12.96
C TYR A 216 -6.44 3.21 -13.21
N VAL A 217 -6.01 2.03 -12.79
CA VAL A 217 -6.77 0.78 -12.84
C VAL A 217 -6.83 0.17 -11.46
N HIS A 218 -7.99 -0.38 -11.11
CA HIS A 218 -8.12 -1.14 -9.87
C HIS A 218 -7.38 -2.48 -10.03
N LEU A 219 -6.53 -2.80 -9.06
CA LEU A 219 -5.93 -4.12 -8.91
C LEU A 219 -6.58 -4.85 -7.72
N PRO A 220 -7.38 -5.90 -7.94
CA PRO A 220 -7.96 -6.69 -6.86
C PRO A 220 -6.86 -7.30 -6.00
N MET A 221 -6.83 -7.03 -4.69
CA MET A 221 -5.77 -7.55 -3.82
C MET A 221 -6.14 -8.90 -3.20
N PRO A 222 -5.13 -9.75 -2.89
CA PRO A 222 -5.37 -10.98 -2.15
C PRO A 222 -6.17 -10.72 -0.86
N GLY A 223 -7.28 -11.44 -0.69
CA GLY A 223 -8.14 -11.34 0.49
C GLY A 223 -9.18 -10.21 0.46
N GLU A 224 -9.46 -9.59 -0.70
CA GLU A 224 -10.53 -8.60 -0.87
C GLU A 224 -11.93 -9.19 -1.20
N PHE A 225 -12.09 -10.51 -1.09
CA PHE A 225 -13.35 -11.25 -1.31
C PHE A 225 -14.22 -11.33 -0.05
#